data_AF-A0A838HZF0-F1
#
_entry.id   AF-A0A838HZF0-F1
#
_cell.length_a   1.000
_cell.length_b   1.000
_cell.length_c   1.000
_cell.angle_alpha   90.00
_cell.angle_beta   90.00
_cell.angle_gamma   90.00
#
_symmetry.space_group_name_H-M   'P 1'
#
loop_
_entity.id
_entity.type
_entity.pdbx_description
1 polymer ?
#
loop_
_entity_poly.entity_id
_entity_poly.type
_entity_poly.pdbx_seq_one_letter_code
_entity_poly.pdbx_strand_id
1 'polypeptide(L)'
;MTRTGSASTLVAEFDGPWRDDTPVFGCCRKAVAAALDHVDPVALLPLDATARVRALRDAVEQELPGHLNAHRCCAGHLADLAFDLPDLLSPADSD
;
A
#
# COMPACT_ATOMS: atom_id res chain seq x y z
N MET A 1 13.09 16.13 0.79
CA MET A 1 12.20 15.58 1.84
C MET A 1 11.15 14.76 1.13
N THR A 2 11.31 13.45 0.88
CA THR A 2 10.29 12.86 -0.02
C THR A 2 10.03 11.35 0.02
N ARG A 3 10.95 10.48 0.50
CA ARG A 3 10.61 9.05 0.61
C ARG A 3 9.87 8.71 1.91
N THR A 4 10.37 9.21 3.04
CA THR A 4 9.86 8.85 4.36
C THR A 4 8.49 9.46 4.67
N GLY A 5 8.19 10.66 4.14
CA GLY A 5 6.92 11.34 4.38
C GLY A 5 5.74 10.61 3.74
N SER A 6 5.80 10.34 2.44
CA SER A 6 4.71 9.69 1.70
C SER A 6 4.42 8.29 2.20
N ALA A 7 5.45 7.48 2.50
CA ALA A 7 5.26 6.14 3.05
C ALA A 7 4.56 6.18 4.42
N SER A 8 4.95 7.08 5.31
CA SER A 8 4.33 7.20 6.64
C SER A 8 2.85 7.61 6.58
N THR A 9 2.49 8.50 5.66
CA THR A 9 1.09 8.87 5.41
C THR A 9 0.28 7.68 4.91
N LEU A 10 0.83 6.90 3.98
CA LEU A 10 0.13 5.73 3.43
C LEU A 10 -0.03 4.59 4.45
N VAL A 11 0.92 4.41 5.37
CA VAL A 11 0.76 3.44 6.47
C VAL A 11 -0.36 3.89 7.43
N ALA A 12 -0.49 5.19 7.69
CA ALA A 12 -1.50 5.73 8.60
C ALA A 12 -2.95 5.45 8.14
N GLU A 13 -3.18 5.29 6.83
CA GLU A 13 -4.47 4.85 6.26
C GLU A 13 -4.93 3.47 6.80
N PHE A 14 -4.03 2.70 7.40
CA PHE A 14 -4.30 1.37 7.95
C PHE A 14 -4.27 1.32 9.49
N ASP A 15 -4.09 2.44 10.19
CA ASP A 15 -4.04 2.45 11.66
C ASP A 15 -5.41 2.12 12.28
N GLY A 16 -6.49 2.55 11.63
CA GLY A 16 -7.85 2.26 12.05
C GLY A 16 -8.23 0.77 11.98
N PRO A 17 -9.35 0.36 12.61
CA PRO A 17 -9.87 -1.00 12.49
C PRO A 17 -10.53 -1.29 11.14
N TRP A 18 -10.80 -0.26 10.33
CA TRP A 18 -11.50 -0.33 9.04
C TRP A 18 -10.84 0.59 8.01
N ARG A 19 -10.92 0.20 6.74
CA ARG A 19 -10.61 1.00 5.55
C ARG A 19 -11.65 0.66 4.49
N ASP A 20 -12.41 1.66 4.01
CA ASP A 20 -13.48 1.50 3.01
C ASP A 20 -14.41 0.30 3.30
N ASP A 21 -14.96 0.27 4.52
CA ASP A 21 -15.83 -0.81 5.04
C ASP A 21 -15.17 -2.21 5.13
N THR A 22 -13.88 -2.33 4.83
CA THR A 22 -13.11 -3.56 4.93
C THR A 22 -12.28 -3.56 6.22
N PRO A 23 -12.33 -4.65 7.03
CA PRO A 23 -11.58 -4.68 8.28
C PRO A 23 -10.07 -4.74 8.04
N VAL A 24 -9.33 -4.03 8.90
CA VAL A 24 -7.87 -3.96 8.88
C VAL A 24 -7.30 -4.68 10.09
N PHE A 25 -6.50 -5.72 9.83
CA PHE A 25 -5.85 -6.55 10.84
C PHE A 25 -4.37 -6.21 10.99
N GLY A 26 -3.74 -6.72 12.06
CA GLY A 26 -2.30 -6.56 12.27
C GLY A 26 -1.45 -7.09 11.12
N CYS A 27 -1.86 -8.18 10.46
CA CYS A 27 -1.17 -8.69 9.27
C CYS A 27 -1.29 -7.75 8.06
N CYS A 28 -2.40 -7.03 7.91
CA CYS A 28 -2.59 -6.06 6.84
C CYS A 28 -1.63 -4.88 7.00
N ARG A 29 -1.54 -4.32 8.21
CA ARG A 29 -0.58 -3.24 8.52
C ARG A 29 0.86 -3.66 8.26
N LYS A 30 1.21 -4.87 8.70
CA LYS A 30 2.56 -5.43 8.48
C LYS A 30 2.87 -5.59 6.99
N ALA A 31 1.91 -6.10 6.19
CA ALA A 31 2.10 -6.26 4.76
C ALA A 31 2.24 -4.91 4.03
N VAL A 32 1.43 -3.90 4.39
CA VAL A 32 1.55 -2.55 3.81
C VAL A 32 2.88 -1.90 4.17
N ALA A 33 3.31 -2.00 5.44
CA ALA A 33 4.61 -1.50 5.88
C ALA A 33 5.76 -2.17 5.08
N ALA A 34 5.73 -3.50 4.97
CA ALA A 34 6.72 -4.25 4.18
C ALA A 34 6.75 -3.79 2.72
N ALA A 35 5.59 -3.56 2.09
CA ALA A 35 5.54 -3.06 0.72
C ALA A 35 6.21 -1.68 0.59
N LEU A 36 5.92 -0.77 1.52
CA LEU A 36 6.38 0.63 1.51
C LEU A 36 7.84 0.80 1.97
N ASP A 37 8.39 -0.16 2.70
CA ASP A 37 9.82 -0.21 3.03
C ASP A 37 10.69 -0.57 1.81
N HIS A 38 10.12 -1.32 0.86
CA HIS A 38 10.82 -1.81 -0.33
C HIS A 38 10.50 -1.03 -1.62
N VAL A 39 9.40 -0.27 -1.65
CA VAL A 39 8.94 0.45 -2.84
C VAL A 39 8.74 1.92 -2.55
N ASP A 40 9.24 2.77 -3.44
CA ASP A 40 8.96 4.21 -3.42
C ASP A 40 7.57 4.48 -4.02
N PRO A 41 6.58 4.91 -3.23
CA PRO A 41 5.20 5.07 -3.72
C PRO A 41 5.07 6.11 -4.82
N VAL A 42 5.94 7.13 -4.81
CA VAL A 42 5.95 8.18 -5.84
C VAL A 42 6.41 7.60 -7.19
N ALA A 43 7.33 6.63 -7.16
CA ALA A 43 7.80 5.95 -8.37
C ALA A 43 6.74 5.02 -8.98
N LEU A 44 5.71 4.67 -8.23
CA LEU A 44 4.58 3.85 -8.72
C LEU A 44 3.52 4.66 -9.48
N LEU A 45 3.43 5.98 -9.26
CA LEU A 45 2.43 6.85 -9.87
C LEU A 45 2.35 6.78 -11.41
N PRO A 46 3.46 6.77 -12.18
CA PRO A 46 3.39 6.70 -13.65
C PRO A 46 2.97 5.31 -14.18
N LEU A 47 2.86 4.29 -13.32
CA LEU A 47 2.51 2.93 -13.72
C LEU A 47 0.99 2.75 -13.81
N ASP A 48 0.54 1.81 -14.62
CA ASP A 48 -0.86 1.35 -14.57
C ASP A 48 -1.16 0.61 -13.27
N ALA A 49 -2.45 0.45 -12.95
CA ALA A 49 -2.88 -0.18 -11.71
C ALA A 49 -2.34 -1.61 -11.56
N THR A 50 -2.30 -2.40 -12.63
CA THR A 50 -1.80 -3.79 -12.58
C THR A 50 -0.33 -3.82 -12.20
N ALA A 51 0.49 -2.94 -12.79
CA ALA A 51 1.90 -2.82 -12.50
C ALA A 51 2.16 -2.33 -11.06
N ARG A 52 1.35 -1.40 -10.53
CA ARG A 52 1.42 -0.98 -9.13
C ARG A 52 1.09 -2.11 -8.16
N VAL A 53 -0.01 -2.83 -8.40
CA VAL A 53 -0.40 -4.00 -7.60
C VAL A 53 0.73 -5.01 -7.58
N ARG A 54 1.31 -5.32 -8.75
CA ARG A 54 2.41 -6.27 -8.84
C ARG A 54 3.63 -5.81 -8.05
N ALA A 55 4.04 -4.55 -8.20
CA ALA A 55 5.20 -4.01 -7.49
C ALA A 55 5.03 -4.09 -5.96
N LEU A 56 3.85 -3.72 -5.44
CA LEU A 56 3.55 -3.82 -4.01
C LEU A 56 3.53 -5.29 -3.53
N ARG A 57 2.95 -6.21 -4.30
CA ARG A 57 2.92 -7.63 -3.94
C ARG A 57 4.29 -8.27 -3.96
N ASP A 58 5.09 -7.99 -4.98
CA ASP A 58 6.46 -8.50 -5.12
C ASP A 58 7.33 -8.01 -3.95
N ALA A 59 7.12 -6.78 -3.47
CA ALA A 59 7.78 -6.23 -2.30
C ALA A 59 7.39 -6.95 -0.99
N VAL A 60 6.11 -7.21 -0.78
CA VAL A 60 5.67 -7.99 0.39
C VAL A 60 6.22 -9.41 0.35
N GLU A 61 6.25 -10.06 -0.81
CA GLU A 61 6.75 -11.44 -0.94
C GLU A 61 8.28 -11.55 -0.75
N GLN A 62 9.03 -10.45 -0.92
CA GLN A 62 10.45 -10.40 -0.57
C GLN A 62 10.69 -10.44 0.95
N GLU A 63 9.84 -9.77 1.73
CA GLU A 63 9.98 -9.72 3.19
C GLU A 63 9.18 -10.82 3.92
N LEU A 64 8.00 -11.15 3.40
CA LEU A 64 7.03 -12.09 3.97
C LEU A 64 6.65 -13.19 2.95
N PRO A 65 7.58 -14.11 2.62
CA PRO A 65 7.34 -15.12 1.60
C PRO A 65 6.11 -16.00 1.90
N GLY A 66 5.25 -16.17 0.90
CA GLY A 66 4.02 -16.97 0.96
C GLY A 66 2.87 -16.30 1.72
N HIS A 67 3.06 -15.10 2.28
CA HIS A 67 2.06 -14.46 3.12
C HIS A 67 0.79 -14.12 2.35
N LEU A 68 0.91 -13.59 1.13
CA LEU A 68 -0.25 -13.15 0.34
C LEU A 68 -1.09 -14.32 -0.18
N ASN A 69 -0.51 -15.51 -0.31
CA ASN A 69 -1.24 -16.72 -0.65
C ASN A 69 -2.14 -17.20 0.51
N ALA A 70 -1.70 -16.98 1.75
CA ALA A 70 -2.46 -17.34 2.95
C ALA A 70 -3.46 -16.25 3.39
N HIS A 71 -3.25 -14.99 3.00
CA HIS A 71 -4.02 -13.84 3.49
C HIS A 71 -4.61 -13.01 2.36
N ARG A 72 -5.80 -13.42 1.91
CA ARG A 72 -6.55 -12.70 0.86
C ARG A 72 -6.87 -11.24 1.21
N CYS A 73 -7.05 -10.91 2.49
CA CYS A 73 -7.30 -9.53 2.93
C CYS A 73 -6.08 -8.63 2.71
N CYS A 74 -4.87 -9.12 2.98
CA CYS A 74 -3.64 -8.36 2.72
C CYS A 74 -3.45 -8.11 1.21
N ALA A 75 -3.71 -9.13 0.40
CA ALA A 75 -3.67 -9.00 -1.06
C ALA A 75 -4.69 -8.00 -1.60
N GLY A 76 -5.89 -7.94 -1.02
CA GLY A 76 -6.94 -6.97 -1.34
C GLY A 76 -6.53 -5.54 -0.96
N HIS A 77 -6.08 -5.33 0.28
CA HIS A 77 -5.63 -4.02 0.77
C HIS A 77 -4.45 -3.44 -0.03
N LEU A 78 -3.53 -4.29 -0.50
CA LEU A 78 -2.47 -3.85 -1.42
C LEU A 78 -3.00 -3.46 -2.80
N ALA A 79 -4.08 -4.12 -3.25
CA ALA A 79 -4.74 -3.77 -4.49
C ALA A 79 -5.44 -2.41 -4.36
N ASP A 80 -6.23 -2.23 -3.31
CA ASP A 80 -6.93 -0.98 -3.04
C ASP A 80 -5.95 0.18 -2.91
N LEU A 81 -4.88 0.01 -2.13
CA LEU A 81 -3.79 0.98 -2.04
C LEU A 81 -3.20 1.31 -3.42
N ALA A 82 -2.97 0.30 -4.28
CA ALA A 82 -2.46 0.54 -5.62
C ALA A 82 -3.38 1.40 -6.48
N PHE A 83 -4.70 1.22 -6.35
CA PHE A 83 -5.70 2.03 -7.06
C PHE A 83 -5.76 3.46 -6.52
N ASP A 84 -5.72 3.61 -5.20
CA ASP A 84 -5.89 4.89 -4.50
C ASP A 84 -4.61 5.75 -4.50
N LEU A 85 -3.44 5.14 -4.75
CA LEU A 85 -2.13 5.81 -4.73
C LEU A 85 -2.09 7.18 -5.46
N PRO A 86 -2.63 7.33 -6.69
CA PRO A 86 -2.65 8.62 -7.38
C PRO A 86 -3.42 9.69 -6.63
N ASP A 87 -4.55 9.34 -6.02
CA ASP A 87 -5.41 10.28 -5.30
C ASP A 87 -4.80 10.61 -3.93
N LEU A 88 -4.20 9.62 -3.25
CA LEU A 88 -3.57 9.79 -1.94
C LEU A 88 -2.26 10.61 -1.99
N LEU A 89 -1.56 10.60 -3.13
CA LEU A 89 -0.26 11.27 -3.28
C LEU A 89 -0.29 12.50 -4.20
N SER A 90 -1.37 12.72 -4.93
CA SER A 90 -1.56 13.99 -5.60
C SER A 90 -1.73 15.06 -4.53
N PRO A 91 -1.03 16.21 -4.63
CA PRO A 91 -1.37 17.35 -3.79
C PRO A 91 -2.82 17.65 -4.13
N ALA A 92 -3.73 17.44 -3.17
CA ALA A 92 -5.10 17.88 -3.31
C ALA A 92 -5.04 19.32 -3.82
N ASP A 93 -5.72 19.59 -4.94
CA ASP A 93 -5.96 20.95 -5.39
C ASP A 93 -6.40 21.73 -4.14
N SER A 94 -5.50 22.59 -3.68
CA SER A 94 -5.75 23.46 -2.55
C SER A 94 -6.78 24.46 -3.06
N ASP A 95 -8.04 24.22 -2.72
CA ASP A 95 -9.09 25.24 -2.78
C ASP A 95 -8.77 26.35 -1.74
#